data_AF-L0GXD1-F1
#
_entry.id   AF-L0GXD1-F1
#
_cell.length_a   1.000
_cell.length_b   1.000
_cell.length_c   1.000
_cell.angle_alpha   90.00
_cell.angle_beta   90.00
_cell.angle_gamma   90.00
#
_symmetry.space_group_name_H-M   'P 1'
#
loop_
_entity.id
_entity.type
_entity.pdbx_description
1 polymer ?
#
loop_
_entity_poly.entity_id
_entity_poly.type
_entity_poly.pdbx_seq_one_letter_code
_entity_poly.pdbx_strand_id
1 'polypeptide(L)'
;MTSRPGLLVAIAGQQNAGKSTLFNMLTGARQHVANYPGVTVDKKYGCYEDVAGTAHTVDLPGTYSLTSFSLEERVARDFLLAEKPDATVNVVAASNLRRSLHSTLQLMELELAPVLALNMMDVAASHGIRIDHNALARRLGVPVVPTVGRKGEGREPLRQAVRNWAMNPQQRPAGTPPPDRPRPLAADITALEGLIADLDALSDLPQRWLALKLLETDEQALQRVDERLGAEEAAAIREATERHRQTFEREHGLNVNDHVIACRSRTVTALLDGIQNRPDGQRRTLSERIDQVVLNRWAAPALLVATVFLIYQVSIVWGYELTNYTWPILADVRELAARLLPEAGFLFDPYVRALGLWLVDSTNTLLNYVPIFLILFASIAIIEDSGYMARIALILDAHRRRAVERPTGPDAGASGGVLNAWTKRKLYQGQRPARAPNGDDISSLCERILSTETAAQVAGS
;
A
#
# COMPACT_ATOMS: atom_id res chain seq x y z
N MET A 1 -18.43 -0.57 31.99
CA MET A 1 -17.44 0.43 31.53
C MET A 1 -16.11 -0.28 31.39
N THR A 2 -15.85 -0.86 30.22
CA THR A 2 -14.63 -1.63 29.92
C THR A 2 -13.48 -0.65 29.66
N SER A 3 -12.47 -0.68 30.52
CA SER A 3 -11.25 0.12 30.40
C SER A 3 -10.51 -0.24 29.11
N ARG A 4 -10.43 0.68 28.13
CA ARG A 4 -9.46 0.55 27.03
C ARG A 4 -8.06 0.73 27.62
N PRO A 5 -7.15 -0.27 27.57
CA PRO A 5 -5.89 -0.22 28.32
C PRO A 5 -4.77 0.58 27.63
N GLY A 6 -5.02 1.17 26.46
CA GLY A 6 -4.06 2.03 25.77
C GLY A 6 -4.64 2.69 24.52
N LEU A 7 -3.94 3.72 24.01
CA LEU A 7 -4.32 4.47 22.82
C LEU A 7 -4.04 3.65 21.55
N LEU A 8 -5.02 3.46 20.66
CA LEU A 8 -4.79 2.78 19.38
C LEU A 8 -4.39 3.79 18.30
N VAL A 9 -3.17 3.63 17.75
CA VAL A 9 -2.59 4.49 16.74
C VAL A 9 -2.30 3.70 15.47
N ALA A 10 -2.89 4.09 14.35
CA ALA A 10 -2.58 3.51 13.04
C ALA A 10 -1.53 4.36 12.32
N ILE A 11 -0.46 3.76 11.79
CA ILE A 11 0.48 4.45 10.90
C ILE A 11 0.10 4.11 9.45
N ALA A 12 -0.41 5.12 8.75
CA ALA A 12 -0.72 5.06 7.33
C ALA A 12 0.29 5.90 6.54
N GLY A 13 0.38 5.67 5.24
CA GLY A 13 1.20 6.50 4.36
C GLY A 13 1.57 5.80 3.07
N GLN A 14 2.14 6.58 2.15
CA GLN A 14 2.59 6.06 0.87
C GLN A 14 3.75 5.09 1.03
N GLN A 15 3.86 4.17 0.06
CA GLN A 15 5.09 3.40 -0.12
C GLN A 15 6.28 4.36 -0.21
N ASN A 16 7.40 3.97 0.39
CA ASN A 16 8.65 4.73 0.41
C ASN A 16 8.58 6.12 1.09
N ALA A 17 7.51 6.45 1.83
CA ALA A 17 7.45 7.68 2.63
C ALA A 17 8.27 7.62 3.94
N GLY A 18 8.96 6.49 4.19
CA GLY A 18 9.70 6.24 5.43
C GLY A 18 8.81 5.78 6.59
N LYS A 19 7.65 5.19 6.28
CA LYS A 19 6.67 4.69 7.24
C LYS A 19 7.26 3.70 8.24
N SER A 20 7.97 2.66 7.78
CA SER A 20 8.60 1.68 8.68
C SER A 20 9.76 2.29 9.48
N THR A 21 10.47 3.28 8.94
CA THR A 21 11.48 4.03 9.70
C THR A 21 10.83 4.83 10.83
N LEU A 22 9.68 5.46 10.55
CA LEU A 22 8.93 6.21 11.54
C LEU A 22 8.28 5.29 12.59
N PHE A 23 7.76 4.14 12.18
CA PHE A 23 7.28 3.10 13.08
C PHE A 23 8.38 2.67 14.07
N ASN A 24 9.56 2.31 13.56
CA ASN A 24 10.71 1.95 14.38
C ASN A 24 11.16 3.09 15.31
N MET A 25 11.13 4.33 14.83
CA MET A 25 11.43 5.51 15.65
C MET A 25 10.44 5.65 16.81
N LEU A 26 9.16 5.34 16.61
CA LEU A 26 8.14 5.43 17.66
C LEU A 26 8.20 4.25 18.63
N THR A 27 8.27 3.01 18.15
CA THR A 27 8.11 1.78 18.97
C THR A 27 9.43 1.19 19.48
N GLY A 28 10.56 1.49 18.83
CA GLY A 28 11.85 0.93 19.19
C GLY A 28 11.90 -0.59 19.01
N ALA A 29 12.37 -1.31 20.05
CA ALA A 29 12.53 -2.77 20.03
C ALA A 29 11.23 -3.55 20.30
N ARG A 30 10.16 -2.89 20.78
CA ARG A 30 8.91 -3.55 21.16
C ARG A 30 7.97 -3.67 19.96
N GLN A 31 8.29 -4.58 19.05
CA GLN A 31 7.53 -4.81 17.83
C GLN A 31 7.35 -6.30 17.52
N HIS A 32 6.18 -6.63 16.97
CA HIS A 32 5.78 -7.98 16.59
C HIS A 32 5.24 -7.96 15.16
N VAL A 33 5.58 -8.97 14.35
CA VAL A 33 5.10 -9.11 12.97
C VAL A 33 4.18 -10.31 12.90
N ALA A 34 2.97 -10.10 12.38
CA ALA A 34 1.98 -11.13 12.12
C ALA A 34 1.41 -10.93 10.71
N ASN A 35 0.61 -11.87 10.21
CA ASN A 35 -0.13 -11.69 8.94
C ASN A 35 -1.57 -11.27 9.22
N TYR A 36 -2.16 -10.47 8.33
CA TYR A 36 -3.61 -10.26 8.37
C TYR A 36 -4.36 -11.58 8.10
N PRO A 37 -5.52 -11.83 8.75
CA PRO A 37 -6.26 -13.07 8.57
C PRO A 37 -6.57 -13.37 7.10
N GLY A 38 -6.18 -14.55 6.63
CA GLY A 38 -6.50 -15.02 5.28
C GLY A 38 -5.71 -14.37 4.13
N VAL A 39 -4.68 -13.56 4.42
CA VAL A 39 -3.87 -12.88 3.40
C VAL A 39 -2.38 -12.90 3.73
N THR A 40 -1.53 -12.80 2.70
CA THR A 40 -0.05 -12.78 2.83
C THR A 40 0.50 -11.37 3.10
N VAL A 41 -0.31 -10.48 3.67
CA VAL A 41 0.09 -9.10 3.93
C VAL A 41 0.56 -9.00 5.37
N ASP A 42 1.78 -8.51 5.56
CA ASP A 42 2.39 -8.30 6.86
C ASP A 42 1.63 -7.22 7.66
N LYS A 43 1.42 -7.50 8.94
CA LYS A 43 0.86 -6.62 9.96
C LYS A 43 1.90 -6.46 11.07
N LYS A 44 2.47 -5.26 11.20
CA LYS A 44 3.43 -4.96 12.27
C LYS A 44 2.72 -4.24 13.41
N TYR A 45 2.84 -4.78 14.60
CA TYR A 45 2.37 -4.20 15.84
C TYR A 45 3.56 -3.73 16.66
N GLY A 46 3.39 -2.66 17.40
CA GLY A 46 4.35 -2.27 18.42
C GLY A 46 3.68 -1.41 19.47
N CYS A 47 4.39 -1.12 20.54
CA CYS A 47 3.90 -0.22 21.56
C CYS A 47 4.97 0.78 21.95
N TYR A 48 4.52 1.95 22.40
CA TYR A 48 5.38 2.87 23.10
C TYR A 48 4.66 3.44 24.31
N GLU A 49 5.44 3.75 25.34
CA GLU A 49 4.97 4.48 26.50
C GLU A 49 5.32 5.96 26.35
N ASP A 50 4.38 6.80 26.75
CA ASP A 50 4.62 8.21 27.02
C ASP A 50 4.13 8.54 28.44
N VAL A 51 4.28 9.81 28.82
CA VAL A 51 3.97 10.30 30.18
C VAL A 51 2.51 10.07 30.60
N ALA A 52 1.60 9.82 29.65
CA ALA A 52 0.17 9.65 29.87
C ALA A 52 -0.32 8.21 29.58
N GLY A 53 0.59 7.26 29.34
CA GLY A 53 0.30 5.82 29.26
C GLY A 53 0.71 5.16 27.94
N THR A 54 0.28 3.92 27.75
CA THR A 54 0.68 3.10 26.60
C THR A 54 -0.09 3.45 25.34
N ALA A 55 0.61 3.57 24.22
CA ALA A 55 0.06 3.67 22.87
C ALA A 55 0.40 2.43 22.06
N HIS A 56 -0.62 1.71 21.61
CA HIS A 56 -0.52 0.56 20.71
C HIS A 56 -0.50 1.08 19.28
N THR A 57 0.56 0.77 18.55
CA THR A 57 0.82 1.27 17.21
C THR A 57 0.74 0.12 16.20
N VAL A 58 -0.01 0.32 15.11
CA VAL A 58 -0.11 -0.65 14.01
C VAL A 58 0.45 -0.01 12.75
N ASP A 59 1.42 -0.66 12.11
CA ASP A 59 1.92 -0.28 10.79
C ASP A 59 0.98 -0.82 9.72
N LEU A 60 0.29 0.07 9.01
CA LEU A 60 -0.52 -0.34 7.87
C LEU A 60 0.36 -0.58 6.64
N PRO A 61 -0.04 -1.45 5.71
CA PRO A 61 0.64 -1.58 4.42
C PRO A 61 0.79 -0.23 3.72
N GLY A 62 1.91 -0.03 3.02
CA GLY A 62 2.12 1.22 2.27
C GLY A 62 1.21 1.27 1.05
N THR A 63 0.35 2.28 0.98
CA THR A 63 -0.67 2.40 -0.08
C THR A 63 -0.58 3.76 -0.76
N TYR A 64 -0.77 3.78 -2.09
CA TYR A 64 -0.82 5.06 -2.81
C TYR A 64 -2.20 5.71 -2.75
N SER A 65 -3.23 4.88 -2.59
CA SER A 65 -4.62 5.26 -2.45
C SER A 65 -5.32 4.30 -1.49
N LEU A 66 -6.43 4.71 -0.88
CA LEU A 66 -7.33 3.84 -0.12
C LEU A 66 -8.49 3.32 -0.99
N THR A 67 -8.19 3.09 -2.27
CA THR A 67 -9.07 2.44 -3.26
C THR A 67 -9.04 0.92 -3.11
N SER A 68 -9.86 0.20 -3.87
CA SER A 68 -10.00 -1.26 -3.75
C SER A 68 -9.07 -2.08 -4.66
N PHE A 69 -8.11 -1.45 -5.35
CA PHE A 69 -7.38 -2.08 -6.46
C PHE A 69 -6.35 -3.12 -6.00
N SER A 70 -5.55 -2.82 -4.98
CA SER A 70 -4.57 -3.77 -4.43
C SER A 70 -5.06 -4.43 -3.16
N LEU A 71 -4.49 -5.60 -2.85
CA LEU A 71 -4.78 -6.30 -1.59
C LEU A 71 -4.32 -5.45 -0.39
N GLU A 72 -3.18 -4.77 -0.48
CA GLU A 72 -2.70 -3.87 0.56
C GLU A 72 -3.66 -2.69 0.81
N GLU A 73 -4.19 -2.09 -0.26
CA GLU A 73 -5.14 -0.97 -0.16
C GLU A 73 -6.43 -1.41 0.54
N ARG A 74 -6.96 -2.59 0.17
CA ARG A 74 -8.13 -3.19 0.82
C ARG A 74 -7.87 -3.47 2.30
N VAL A 75 -6.76 -4.13 2.62
CA VAL A 75 -6.40 -4.47 4.01
C VAL A 75 -6.25 -3.22 4.87
N ALA A 76 -5.56 -2.20 4.38
CA ALA A 76 -5.37 -0.95 5.11
C ALA A 76 -6.71 -0.24 5.37
N ARG A 77 -7.56 -0.11 4.35
CA ARG A 77 -8.88 0.51 4.49
C ARG A 77 -9.79 -0.27 5.43
N ASP A 78 -9.84 -1.58 5.31
CA ASP A 78 -10.72 -2.43 6.09
C ASP A 78 -10.35 -2.39 7.57
N PHE A 79 -9.05 -2.36 7.88
CA PHE A 79 -8.56 -2.11 9.23
C PHE A 79 -9.01 -0.74 9.76
N LEU A 80 -8.84 0.32 8.95
CA LEU A 80 -9.19 1.68 9.35
C LEU A 80 -10.69 1.84 9.65
N LEU A 81 -11.55 1.20 8.85
CA LEU A 81 -13.01 1.22 9.02
C LEU A 81 -13.47 0.37 10.21
N ALA A 82 -12.88 -0.81 10.40
CA ALA A 82 -13.31 -1.75 11.44
C ALA A 82 -12.80 -1.38 12.83
N GLU A 83 -11.51 -1.07 12.95
CA GLU A 83 -10.85 -0.85 14.25
C GLU A 83 -11.01 0.59 14.76
N LYS A 84 -11.31 1.54 13.85
CA LYS A 84 -11.52 2.97 14.16
C LYS A 84 -10.45 3.53 15.13
N PRO A 85 -9.18 3.62 14.69
CA PRO A 85 -8.08 4.03 15.57
C PRO A 85 -8.32 5.42 16.15
N ASP A 86 -7.92 5.61 17.42
CA ASP A 86 -8.12 6.88 18.15
C ASP A 86 -7.35 8.05 17.50
N ALA A 87 -6.22 7.75 16.85
CA ALA A 87 -5.48 8.65 15.97
C ALA A 87 -4.80 7.89 14.83
N THR A 88 -4.65 8.54 13.67
CA THR A 88 -3.90 7.99 12.54
C THR A 88 -2.69 8.85 12.25
N VAL A 89 -1.48 8.31 12.28
CA VAL A 89 -0.28 9.02 11.80
C VAL A 89 -0.18 8.81 10.30
N ASN A 90 -0.40 9.87 9.52
CA ASN A 90 -0.18 9.83 8.08
C ASN A 90 1.25 10.28 7.76
N VAL A 91 2.08 9.34 7.31
CA VAL A 91 3.48 9.59 6.95
C VAL A 91 3.56 10.07 5.51
N VAL A 92 4.01 11.31 5.34
CA VAL A 92 4.06 12.02 4.06
C VAL A 92 5.49 12.48 3.78
N ALA A 93 6.01 12.15 2.60
CA ALA A 93 7.35 12.56 2.20
C ALA A 93 7.38 14.04 1.80
N ALA A 94 8.15 14.84 2.53
CA ALA A 94 8.32 16.27 2.28
C ALA A 94 8.86 16.58 0.87
N SER A 95 9.73 15.73 0.33
CA SER A 95 10.27 15.86 -1.03
C SER A 95 9.18 15.77 -2.11
N ASN A 96 8.12 14.99 -1.87
CA ASN A 96 7.02 14.70 -2.80
C ASN A 96 5.65 15.08 -2.24
N LEU A 97 5.59 16.19 -1.49
CA LEU A 97 4.43 16.61 -0.70
C LEU A 97 3.09 16.59 -1.48
N ARG A 98 3.05 17.13 -2.71
CA ARG A 98 1.85 17.14 -3.56
C ARG A 98 1.26 15.74 -3.75
N ARG A 99 2.10 14.76 -4.10
CA ARG A 99 1.65 13.38 -4.32
C ARG A 99 1.18 12.74 -3.00
N SER A 100 1.88 13.02 -1.90
CA SER A 100 1.60 12.41 -0.61
C SER A 100 0.37 12.99 0.10
N LEU A 101 -0.04 14.23 -0.18
CA LEU A 101 -1.25 14.80 0.41
C LEU A 101 -2.56 14.12 -0.04
N HIS A 102 -2.58 13.43 -1.19
CA HIS A 102 -3.76 12.68 -1.63
C HIS A 102 -4.20 11.63 -0.60
N SER A 103 -3.27 10.91 0.04
CA SER A 103 -3.64 9.95 1.10
C SER A 103 -4.18 10.66 2.34
N THR A 104 -3.73 11.88 2.62
CA THR A 104 -4.24 12.69 3.73
C THR A 104 -5.72 13.01 3.53
N LEU A 105 -6.07 13.42 2.31
CA LEU A 105 -7.46 13.72 1.95
C LEU A 105 -8.35 12.49 2.10
N GLN A 106 -7.88 11.31 1.67
CA GLN A 106 -8.66 10.07 1.79
C GLN A 106 -8.85 9.61 3.24
N LEU A 107 -7.85 9.81 4.11
CA LEU A 107 -8.01 9.54 5.54
C LEU A 107 -9.03 10.48 6.19
N MET A 108 -9.07 11.74 5.76
CA MET A 108 -10.09 12.69 6.19
C MET A 108 -11.48 12.33 5.64
N GLU A 109 -11.57 11.83 4.41
CA GLU A 109 -12.82 11.32 3.82
C GLU A 109 -13.39 10.14 4.63
N LEU A 110 -12.53 9.32 5.26
CA LEU A 110 -12.92 8.24 6.17
C LEU A 110 -13.31 8.74 7.58
N GLU A 111 -13.41 10.05 7.79
CA GLU A 111 -13.72 10.68 9.09
C GLU A 111 -12.72 10.32 10.21
N LEU A 112 -11.52 9.91 9.83
CA LEU A 112 -10.44 9.64 10.77
C LEU A 112 -9.78 10.93 11.22
N ALA A 113 -9.00 10.82 12.30
CA ALA A 113 -8.25 11.92 12.88
C ALA A 113 -6.76 11.81 12.50
N PRO A 114 -6.34 12.28 11.30
CA PRO A 114 -4.94 12.16 10.90
C PRO A 114 -4.06 13.21 11.58
N VAL A 115 -2.88 12.79 12.03
CA VAL A 115 -1.73 13.63 12.36
C VAL A 115 -0.71 13.45 11.24
N LEU A 116 -0.33 14.55 10.60
CA LEU A 116 0.58 14.51 9.47
C LEU A 116 2.03 14.47 9.95
N ALA A 117 2.70 13.34 9.77
CA ALA A 117 4.15 13.25 9.95
C ALA A 117 4.83 13.62 8.62
N LEU A 118 5.27 14.87 8.52
CA LEU A 118 5.98 15.40 7.35
C LEU A 118 7.44 14.93 7.40
N ASN A 119 7.69 13.73 6.87
CA ASN A 119 8.95 13.01 6.96
C ASN A 119 9.92 13.39 5.83
N MET A 120 11.19 13.05 5.98
CA MET A 120 12.26 13.35 5.00
C MET A 120 12.47 14.86 4.79
N MET A 121 12.38 15.65 5.86
CA MET A 121 12.65 17.09 5.82
C MET A 121 14.10 17.42 5.41
N ASP A 122 15.05 16.54 5.73
CA ASP A 122 16.44 16.60 5.29
C ASP A 122 16.58 16.45 3.77
N VAL A 123 15.85 15.50 3.17
CA VAL A 123 15.81 15.30 1.72
C VAL A 123 15.09 16.45 1.02
N ALA A 124 14.05 17.03 1.62
CA ALA A 124 13.41 18.22 1.08
C ALA A 124 14.39 19.41 1.08
N ALA A 125 15.10 19.61 2.18
CA ALA A 125 16.08 20.68 2.32
C ALA A 125 17.27 20.53 1.34
N SER A 126 17.76 19.31 1.11
CA SER A 126 18.84 19.06 0.14
C SER A 126 18.44 19.37 -1.30
N HIS A 127 17.15 19.23 -1.64
CA HIS A 127 16.57 19.67 -2.91
C HIS A 127 16.16 21.17 -2.92
N GLY A 128 16.52 21.93 -1.88
CA GLY A 128 16.16 23.34 -1.77
C GLY A 128 14.67 23.61 -1.54
N ILE A 129 13.88 22.59 -1.22
CA ILE A 129 12.44 22.72 -0.98
C ILE A 129 12.23 23.27 0.42
N ARG A 130 11.58 24.45 0.51
CA ARG A 130 11.15 25.02 1.79
C ARG A 130 9.65 24.84 1.95
N ILE A 131 9.22 24.31 3.09
CA ILE A 131 7.82 23.99 3.40
C ILE A 131 7.42 24.72 4.68
N ASP A 132 6.42 25.58 4.59
CA ASP A 132 5.78 26.15 5.78
C ASP A 132 4.77 25.14 6.37
N HIS A 133 5.26 24.25 7.23
CA HIS A 133 4.45 23.23 7.89
C HIS A 133 3.39 23.83 8.82
N ASN A 134 3.59 25.03 9.37
CA ASN A 134 2.62 25.71 10.22
C ASN A 134 1.45 26.26 9.39
N ALA A 135 1.73 26.85 8.23
CA ALA A 135 0.68 27.23 7.28
C ALA A 135 -0.08 25.98 6.79
N LEU A 136 0.62 24.87 6.55
CA LEU A 136 -0.01 23.62 6.13
C LEU A 136 -0.94 23.07 7.21
N ALA A 137 -0.51 23.08 8.47
CA ALA A 137 -1.35 22.68 9.60
C ALA A 137 -2.63 23.52 9.71
N ARG A 138 -2.51 24.86 9.58
CA ARG A 138 -3.67 25.76 9.60
C ARG A 138 -4.64 25.51 8.45
N ARG A 139 -4.14 25.28 7.22
CA ARG A 139 -5.00 25.05 6.04
C ARG A 139 -5.66 23.68 6.04
N LEU A 140 -4.94 22.64 6.48
CA LEU A 140 -5.50 21.29 6.60
C LEU A 140 -6.42 21.14 7.82
N GLY A 141 -6.23 21.97 8.85
CA GLY A 141 -6.94 21.83 10.11
C GLY A 141 -6.51 20.62 10.93
N VAL A 142 -5.31 20.08 10.68
CA VAL A 142 -4.74 18.93 11.40
C VAL A 142 -3.31 19.20 11.85
N PRO A 143 -2.82 18.55 12.91
CA PRO A 143 -1.44 18.72 13.34
C PRO A 143 -0.47 18.24 12.26
N VAL A 144 0.53 19.08 11.94
CA VAL A 144 1.63 18.74 11.02
C VAL A 144 2.93 18.81 11.78
N VAL A 145 3.61 17.67 11.89
CA VAL A 145 4.88 17.53 12.61
C VAL A 145 6.00 17.23 11.61
N PRO A 146 7.00 18.11 11.46
CA PRO A 146 8.18 17.82 10.65
C PRO A 146 9.02 16.73 11.33
N THR A 147 9.44 15.72 10.55
CA THR A 147 10.23 14.59 11.06
C THR A 147 11.38 14.22 10.14
N VAL A 148 12.42 13.62 10.72
CA VAL A 148 13.49 12.92 9.99
C VAL A 148 13.65 11.55 10.63
N GLY A 149 12.88 10.57 10.16
CA GLY A 149 12.79 9.25 10.79
C GLY A 149 14.13 8.55 10.99
N ARG A 150 15.07 8.70 10.05
CA ARG A 150 16.42 8.09 10.15
C ARG A 150 17.28 8.68 11.27
N LYS A 151 17.06 9.94 11.62
CA LYS A 151 17.81 10.67 12.67
C LYS A 151 17.08 10.68 14.01
N GLY A 152 15.84 10.17 14.06
CA GLY A 152 14.99 10.24 15.25
C GLY A 152 14.42 11.63 15.54
N GLU A 153 14.58 12.60 14.62
CA GLU A 153 14.12 13.97 14.82
C GLU A 153 12.60 14.06 14.67
N GLY A 154 11.94 14.78 15.60
CA GLY A 154 10.49 14.95 15.62
C GLY A 154 9.72 13.83 16.33
N ARG A 155 10.41 12.87 16.98
CA ARG A 155 9.77 11.77 17.75
C ARG A 155 8.85 12.26 18.85
N GLU A 156 9.36 13.07 19.77
CA GLU A 156 8.58 13.53 20.94
C GLU A 156 7.44 14.50 20.54
N PRO A 157 7.67 15.51 19.66
CA PRO A 157 6.58 16.34 19.15
C PRO A 157 5.49 15.53 18.46
N LEU A 158 5.84 14.46 17.73
CA LEU A 158 4.87 13.61 17.06
C LEU A 158 4.02 12.82 18.06
N ARG A 159 4.63 12.23 19.09
CA ARG A 159 3.90 11.52 20.15
C ARG A 159 2.93 12.44 20.87
N GLN A 160 3.39 13.64 21.22
CA GLN A 160 2.55 14.64 21.88
C GLN A 160 1.39 15.08 20.99
N ALA A 161 1.64 15.32 19.69
CA ALA A 161 0.59 15.67 18.73
C ALA A 161 -0.45 14.56 18.58
N VAL A 162 -0.02 13.29 18.45
CA VAL A 162 -0.90 12.12 18.35
C VAL A 162 -1.79 12.01 19.58
N ARG A 163 -1.22 12.09 20.78
CA ARG A 163 -2.00 11.98 22.01
C ARG A 163 -2.97 13.13 22.20
N ASN A 164 -2.51 14.37 22.00
CA ASN A 164 -3.37 15.54 22.14
C ASN A 164 -4.54 15.48 21.15
N TRP A 165 -4.27 15.05 19.91
CA TRP A 165 -5.27 14.91 18.86
C TRP A 165 -6.27 13.79 19.14
N ALA A 166 -5.81 12.68 19.73
CA ALA A 166 -6.66 11.58 20.17
C ALA A 166 -7.57 11.96 21.33
N MET A 167 -7.02 12.62 22.36
CA MET A 167 -7.70 12.89 23.63
C MET A 167 -8.63 14.09 23.60
N ASN A 168 -8.49 15.01 22.63
CA ASN A 168 -9.30 16.22 22.53
C ASN A 168 -10.14 16.24 21.24
N PRO A 169 -11.09 15.31 21.07
CA PRO A 169 -11.92 15.26 19.86
C PRO A 169 -12.75 16.53 19.63
N GLN A 170 -13.08 17.28 20.68
CA GLN A 170 -13.81 18.54 20.60
C GLN A 170 -13.00 19.69 19.98
N GLN A 171 -11.66 19.59 20.00
CA GLN A 171 -10.77 20.57 19.36
C GLN A 171 -10.55 20.27 17.88
N ARG A 172 -11.02 19.11 17.39
CA ARG A 172 -10.98 18.78 15.97
C ARG A 172 -11.99 19.70 15.28
N PRO A 173 -11.58 20.47 14.25
CA PRO A 173 -12.51 21.33 13.54
C PRO A 173 -13.72 20.52 13.10
N ALA A 174 -14.93 20.95 13.49
CA ALA A 174 -16.17 20.35 13.04
C ALA A 174 -16.21 20.44 11.50
N GLY A 175 -16.02 19.31 10.82
CA GLY A 175 -15.87 19.30 9.37
C GLY A 175 -14.56 19.92 8.87
N THR A 176 -13.40 19.52 9.42
CA THR A 176 -12.07 19.68 8.77
C THR A 176 -12.21 19.53 7.27
N PRO A 177 -11.75 20.51 6.49
CA PRO A 177 -12.36 20.86 5.21
C PRO A 177 -12.37 19.62 4.32
N PRO A 178 -13.54 19.18 3.80
CA PRO A 178 -13.54 18.32 2.65
C PRO A 178 -12.85 19.13 1.56
N PRO A 179 -11.68 18.68 1.11
CA PRO A 179 -10.84 19.39 0.17
C PRO A 179 -11.64 19.59 -1.12
N ASP A 180 -12.17 20.80 -1.37
CA ASP A 180 -12.98 21.16 -2.55
C ASP A 180 -14.00 20.06 -2.87
N ARG A 181 -15.10 20.05 -2.09
CA ARG A 181 -16.26 19.19 -2.39
C ARG A 181 -16.49 19.27 -3.90
N PRO A 182 -16.66 18.15 -4.62
CA PRO A 182 -17.10 18.20 -6.00
C PRO A 182 -18.46 18.90 -6.00
N ARG A 183 -18.48 20.23 -6.15
CA ARG A 183 -19.67 21.05 -5.93
C ARG A 183 -20.84 20.60 -6.80
N PRO A 184 -20.61 20.18 -8.06
CA PRO A 184 -21.70 19.62 -8.84
C PRO A 184 -22.20 18.27 -8.31
N LEU A 185 -21.32 17.44 -7.75
CA LEU A 185 -21.68 16.13 -7.15
C LEU A 185 -22.17 16.24 -5.69
N ALA A 186 -22.08 17.43 -5.06
CA ALA A 186 -22.38 17.59 -3.64
C ALA A 186 -23.85 17.31 -3.33
N ALA A 187 -24.76 17.68 -4.23
CA ALA A 187 -26.18 17.39 -4.12
C ALA A 187 -26.46 15.88 -4.22
N ASP A 188 -25.82 15.19 -5.17
CA ASP A 188 -25.95 13.74 -5.33
C ASP A 188 -25.42 12.98 -4.12
N ILE A 189 -24.27 13.40 -3.59
CA ILE A 189 -23.69 12.81 -2.37
C ILE A 189 -24.68 12.96 -1.20
N THR A 190 -25.25 14.16 -0.99
CA THR A 190 -26.17 14.40 0.13
C THR A 190 -27.51 13.69 -0.04
N ALA A 191 -28.00 13.52 -1.27
CA ALA A 191 -29.17 12.69 -1.53
C ALA A 191 -28.92 11.22 -1.15
N LEU A 192 -27.78 10.66 -1.53
CA LEU A 192 -27.39 9.30 -1.16
C LEU A 192 -27.09 9.16 0.34
N GLU A 193 -26.45 10.15 0.96
CA GLU A 193 -26.24 10.20 2.42
C GLU A 193 -27.59 10.04 3.15
N GLY A 194 -28.63 10.77 2.71
CA GLY A 194 -29.97 10.66 3.30
C GLY A 194 -30.57 9.26 3.20
N LEU A 195 -30.43 8.59 2.03
CA LEU A 195 -30.92 7.22 1.85
C LEU A 195 -30.16 6.20 2.70
N ILE A 196 -28.87 6.41 2.90
CA ILE A 196 -28.01 5.53 3.70
C ILE A 196 -28.22 5.78 5.20
N ALA A 197 -28.55 7.02 5.59
CA ALA A 197 -28.66 7.42 6.99
C ALA A 197 -29.77 6.69 7.75
N ASP A 198 -30.84 6.31 7.04
CA ASP A 198 -31.97 5.59 7.61
C ASP A 198 -31.69 4.09 7.82
N LEU A 199 -30.50 3.59 7.42
CA LEU A 199 -30.16 2.18 7.45
C LEU A 199 -29.18 1.84 8.58
N ASP A 200 -29.70 1.26 9.66
CA ASP A 200 -28.91 0.84 10.83
C ASP A 200 -27.74 -0.09 10.47
N ALA A 201 -27.90 -0.95 9.46
CA ALA A 201 -26.88 -1.90 9.01
C ALA A 201 -25.61 -1.24 8.43
N LEU A 202 -25.66 0.05 8.12
CA LEU A 202 -24.55 0.83 7.56
C LEU A 202 -24.10 1.97 8.50
N SER A 203 -24.69 2.07 9.69
CA SER A 203 -24.43 3.15 10.66
C SER A 203 -23.00 3.20 11.20
N ASP A 204 -22.26 2.08 11.14
CA ASP A 204 -20.85 1.99 11.53
C ASP A 204 -19.90 2.56 10.46
N LEU A 205 -20.35 2.77 9.23
CA LEU A 205 -19.54 3.31 8.14
C LEU A 205 -19.75 4.82 8.01
N PRO A 206 -18.71 5.58 7.62
CA PRO A 206 -18.88 6.99 7.29
C PRO A 206 -19.81 7.12 6.06
N GLN A 207 -21.02 7.65 6.29
CA GLN A 207 -22.11 7.66 5.30
C GLN A 207 -21.70 8.43 4.04
N ARG A 208 -21.01 9.57 4.23
CA ARG A 208 -20.48 10.41 3.15
C ARG A 208 -19.46 9.68 2.28
N TRP A 209 -18.54 8.98 2.93
CA TRP A 209 -17.53 8.17 2.23
C TRP A 209 -18.19 7.07 1.41
N LEU A 210 -19.17 6.38 2.00
CA LEU A 210 -19.89 5.31 1.33
C LEU A 210 -20.65 5.85 0.11
N ALA A 211 -21.38 6.96 0.25
CA ALA A 211 -22.08 7.62 -0.85
C ALA A 211 -21.12 7.98 -2.01
N LEU A 212 -19.97 8.61 -1.70
CA LEU A 212 -18.96 8.94 -2.70
C LEU A 212 -18.43 7.68 -3.40
N LYS A 213 -18.14 6.61 -2.66
CA LYS A 213 -17.61 5.36 -3.21
C LYS A 213 -18.60 4.60 -4.08
N LEU A 214 -19.89 4.66 -3.75
CA LEU A 214 -20.95 4.11 -4.59
C LEU A 214 -21.03 4.87 -5.93
N LEU A 215 -20.95 6.20 -5.90
CA LEU A 215 -20.91 7.03 -7.12
C LEU A 215 -19.64 6.80 -7.96
N GLU A 216 -18.51 6.50 -7.32
CA GLU A 216 -17.25 6.08 -7.98
C GLU A 216 -17.31 4.64 -8.54
N THR A 217 -18.41 3.90 -8.33
CA THR A 217 -18.58 2.47 -8.69
C THR A 217 -17.53 1.56 -8.06
N ASP A 218 -17.11 1.84 -6.82
CA ASP A 218 -16.16 0.99 -6.08
C ASP A 218 -16.79 -0.37 -5.77
N GLU A 219 -16.20 -1.44 -6.32
CA GLU A 219 -16.72 -2.82 -6.18
C GLU A 219 -16.85 -3.26 -4.72
N GLN A 220 -15.94 -2.82 -3.86
CA GLN A 220 -15.89 -3.20 -2.46
C GLN A 220 -16.92 -2.45 -1.60
N ALA A 221 -17.28 -1.22 -1.99
CA ALA A 221 -18.39 -0.49 -1.39
C ALA A 221 -19.74 -1.14 -1.77
N LEU A 222 -19.92 -1.47 -3.06
CA LEU A 222 -21.11 -2.18 -3.55
C LEU A 222 -21.28 -3.54 -2.86
N GLN A 223 -20.20 -4.32 -2.75
CA GLN A 223 -20.22 -5.60 -2.06
C GLN A 223 -20.62 -5.46 -0.58
N ARG A 224 -20.15 -4.43 0.13
CA ARG A 224 -20.53 -4.19 1.53
C ARG A 224 -22.02 -3.88 1.68
N VAL A 225 -22.58 -3.11 0.74
CA VAL A 225 -24.02 -2.82 0.70
C VAL A 225 -24.80 -4.12 0.48
N ASP A 226 -24.34 -4.98 -0.44
CA ASP A 226 -24.96 -6.28 -0.71
C ASP A 226 -24.91 -7.29 0.44
N GLU A 227 -23.80 -7.32 1.16
CA GLU A 227 -23.61 -8.26 2.26
C GLU A 227 -24.38 -7.87 3.52
N ARG A 228 -24.64 -6.57 3.70
CA ARG A 228 -25.24 -6.01 4.92
C ARG A 228 -26.72 -5.70 4.81
N LEU A 229 -27.22 -5.44 3.59
CA LEU A 229 -28.63 -5.13 3.36
C LEU A 229 -29.39 -6.30 2.74
N GLY A 230 -30.72 -6.24 2.83
CA GLY A 230 -31.59 -7.12 2.06
C GLY A 230 -31.47 -6.84 0.55
N ALA A 231 -31.81 -7.84 -0.28
CA ALA A 231 -31.72 -7.71 -1.74
C ALA A 231 -32.52 -6.51 -2.30
N GLU A 232 -33.66 -6.19 -1.69
CA GLU A 232 -34.53 -5.07 -2.08
C GLU A 232 -33.93 -3.71 -1.73
N GLU A 233 -33.43 -3.54 -0.50
CA GLU A 233 -32.76 -2.31 -0.04
C GLU A 233 -31.47 -2.06 -0.83
N ALA A 234 -30.65 -3.11 -1.02
CA ALA A 234 -29.44 -3.02 -1.82
C ALA A 234 -29.75 -2.69 -3.29
N ALA A 235 -30.87 -3.18 -3.84
CA ALA A 235 -31.32 -2.81 -5.19
C ALA A 235 -31.75 -1.34 -5.25
N ALA A 236 -32.49 -0.84 -4.26
CA ALA A 236 -32.92 0.56 -4.19
C ALA A 236 -31.72 1.52 -4.15
N ILE A 237 -30.69 1.23 -3.34
CA ILE A 237 -29.47 2.04 -3.27
C ILE A 237 -28.72 2.02 -4.62
N ARG A 238 -28.60 0.85 -5.25
CA ARG A 238 -27.95 0.74 -6.56
C ARG A 238 -28.67 1.54 -7.63
N GLU A 239 -30.00 1.44 -7.69
CA GLU A 239 -30.79 2.17 -8.66
C GLU A 239 -30.68 3.68 -8.44
N ALA A 240 -30.74 4.13 -7.18
CA ALA A 240 -30.54 5.53 -6.83
C ALA A 240 -29.13 6.01 -7.24
N THR A 241 -28.09 5.24 -6.90
CA THR A 241 -26.69 5.54 -7.24
C THR A 241 -26.51 5.67 -8.76
N GLU A 242 -27.03 4.73 -9.52
CA GLU A 242 -26.94 4.73 -10.98
C GLU A 242 -27.69 5.91 -11.60
N ARG A 243 -28.87 6.25 -11.06
CA ARG A 243 -29.66 7.42 -11.50
C ARG A 243 -28.91 8.73 -11.28
N HIS A 244 -28.31 8.92 -10.10
CA HIS A 244 -27.49 10.09 -9.79
C HIS A 244 -26.27 10.17 -10.70
N ARG A 245 -25.55 9.06 -10.89
CA ARG A 245 -24.39 8.96 -11.77
C ARG A 245 -24.73 9.34 -13.22
N GLN A 246 -25.78 8.75 -13.79
CA GLN A 246 -26.22 9.05 -15.16
C GLN A 246 -26.70 10.49 -15.33
N THR A 247 -27.29 11.09 -14.29
CA THR A 247 -27.72 12.49 -14.33
C THR A 247 -26.51 13.41 -14.37
N PHE A 248 -25.55 13.19 -13.48
CA PHE A 248 -24.27 13.92 -13.48
C PHE A 248 -23.53 13.81 -14.83
N GLU A 249 -23.42 12.61 -15.37
CA GLU A 249 -22.70 12.37 -16.64
C GLU A 249 -23.38 13.07 -17.82
N ARG A 250 -24.72 13.13 -17.85
CA ARG A 250 -25.47 13.85 -18.89
C ARG A 250 -25.36 15.37 -18.77
N GLU A 251 -25.38 15.90 -17.55
CA GLU A 251 -25.30 17.35 -17.31
C GLU A 251 -23.90 17.91 -17.52
N HIS A 252 -22.87 17.15 -17.14
CA HIS A 252 -21.48 17.63 -17.16
C HIS A 252 -20.61 17.04 -18.26
N GLY A 253 -21.07 16.00 -18.97
CA GLY A 253 -20.32 15.37 -20.06
C GLY A 253 -19.01 14.71 -19.62
N LEU A 254 -18.89 14.39 -18.32
CA LEU A 254 -17.68 13.86 -17.69
C LEU A 254 -18.06 12.70 -16.76
N ASN A 255 -17.21 11.68 -16.70
CA ASN A 255 -17.37 10.59 -15.75
C ASN A 255 -17.17 11.08 -14.30
N VAL A 256 -17.95 10.53 -13.37
CA VAL A 256 -17.86 10.86 -11.94
C VAL A 256 -16.45 10.61 -11.38
N ASN A 257 -15.81 9.48 -11.72
CA ASN A 257 -14.46 9.15 -11.25
C ASN A 257 -13.43 10.21 -11.66
N ASP A 258 -13.45 10.63 -12.92
CA ASP A 258 -12.55 11.66 -13.43
C ASP A 258 -12.79 13.00 -12.72
N HIS A 259 -14.06 13.33 -12.46
CA HIS A 259 -14.42 14.52 -11.72
C HIS A 259 -13.90 14.51 -10.27
N VAL A 260 -14.04 13.39 -9.56
CA VAL A 260 -13.57 13.26 -8.17
C VAL A 260 -12.03 13.33 -8.11
N ILE A 261 -11.32 12.65 -9.03
CA ILE A 261 -9.86 12.73 -9.13
C ILE A 261 -9.41 14.18 -9.40
N ALA A 262 -10.10 14.89 -10.29
CA ALA A 262 -9.81 16.29 -10.58
C ALA A 262 -10.05 17.19 -9.36
N CYS A 263 -11.15 16.98 -8.61
CA CYS A 263 -11.44 17.73 -7.39
C CYS A 263 -10.33 17.53 -6.33
N ARG A 264 -9.98 16.27 -6.01
CA ARG A 264 -8.89 15.98 -5.08
C ARG A 264 -7.59 16.68 -5.49
N SER A 265 -7.26 16.66 -6.78
CA SER A 265 -6.05 17.28 -7.34
C SER A 265 -6.08 18.82 -7.25
N ARG A 266 -7.23 19.44 -7.53
CA ARG A 266 -7.42 20.89 -7.36
C ARG A 266 -7.22 21.28 -5.91
N THR A 267 -7.75 20.51 -4.97
CA THR A 267 -7.60 20.88 -3.57
C THR A 267 -6.19 20.71 -3.06
N VAL A 268 -5.50 19.63 -3.40
CA VAL A 268 -4.07 19.50 -3.05
C VAL A 268 -3.29 20.70 -3.60
N THR A 269 -3.62 21.15 -4.82
CA THR A 269 -3.00 22.34 -5.41
C THR A 269 -3.30 23.60 -4.60
N ALA A 270 -4.56 23.84 -4.25
CA ALA A 270 -4.98 24.99 -3.44
C ALA A 270 -4.38 24.97 -2.04
N LEU A 271 -4.29 23.79 -1.40
CA LEU A 271 -3.66 23.61 -0.10
C LEU A 271 -2.18 24.00 -0.16
N LEU A 272 -1.46 23.59 -1.21
CA LEU A 272 -0.02 23.84 -1.35
C LEU A 272 0.35 25.22 -1.89
N ASP A 273 -0.60 25.99 -2.38
CA ASP A 273 -0.34 27.29 -2.98
C ASP A 273 0.31 28.26 -1.98
N GLY A 274 1.54 28.70 -2.26
CA GLY A 274 2.33 29.53 -1.34
C GLY A 274 2.84 28.84 -0.07
N ILE A 275 2.63 27.52 0.10
CA ILE A 275 3.18 26.74 1.24
C ILE A 275 4.55 26.13 0.91
N GLN A 276 4.71 25.71 -0.35
CA GLN A 276 5.91 25.08 -0.83
C GLN A 276 6.65 26.02 -1.78
N ASN A 277 7.79 26.53 -1.33
CA ASN A 277 8.70 27.27 -2.20
C ASN A 277 9.72 26.29 -2.76
N ARG A 278 9.60 26.01 -4.06
CA ARG A 278 10.68 25.41 -4.84
C ARG A 278 11.47 26.54 -5.47
N PRO A 279 12.82 26.53 -5.45
CA PRO A 279 13.58 27.51 -6.20
C PRO A 279 13.21 27.39 -7.68
N ASP A 280 12.61 28.45 -8.22
CA ASP A 280 12.34 28.57 -9.65
C ASP A 280 13.65 28.36 -10.41
N GLY A 281 13.71 27.34 -11.25
CA GLY A 281 14.84 27.10 -12.13
C GLY A 281 15.72 25.87 -11.83
N GLN A 282 15.40 25.00 -10.86
CA GLN A 282 16.03 23.68 -10.87
C GLN A 282 15.43 22.84 -12.02
N ARG A 283 16.26 22.70 -13.07
CA ARG A 283 16.07 21.84 -14.24
C ARG A 283 15.33 20.57 -13.83
N ARG A 284 14.25 20.23 -14.56
CA ARG A 284 13.59 18.92 -14.54
C ARG A 284 14.64 17.87 -14.18
N THR A 285 14.47 17.21 -13.03
CA THR A 285 15.43 16.18 -12.60
C THR A 285 15.60 15.19 -13.76
N LEU A 286 16.77 14.55 -13.89
CA LEU A 286 16.95 13.52 -14.92
C LEU A 286 15.81 12.49 -14.87
N SER A 287 15.31 12.20 -13.66
CA SER A 287 14.09 11.43 -13.40
C SER A 287 12.85 12.01 -14.08
N GLU A 288 12.50 13.28 -13.90
CA GLU A 288 11.33 13.90 -14.56
C GLU A 288 11.44 13.98 -16.10
N ARG A 289 12.65 14.09 -16.66
CA ARG A 289 12.85 14.02 -18.13
C ARG A 289 12.66 12.61 -18.65
N ILE A 290 13.19 11.63 -17.93
CA ILE A 290 12.98 10.22 -18.21
C ILE A 290 11.49 9.90 -18.10
N ASP A 291 10.79 10.42 -17.09
CA ASP A 291 9.35 10.22 -16.89
C ASP A 291 8.52 10.71 -18.06
N GLN A 292 8.87 11.85 -18.68
CA GLN A 292 8.17 12.33 -19.88
C GLN A 292 8.35 11.41 -21.09
N VAL A 293 9.53 10.79 -21.24
CA VAL A 293 9.79 9.83 -22.30
C VAL A 293 9.11 8.49 -22.00
N VAL A 294 9.16 8.04 -20.74
CA VAL A 294 8.58 6.78 -20.25
C VAL A 294 7.05 6.80 -20.29
N LEU A 295 6.43 7.93 -19.97
CA LEU A 295 4.97 8.08 -19.89
C LEU A 295 4.33 8.54 -21.22
N ASN A 296 5.13 8.78 -22.25
CA ASN A 296 4.57 9.13 -23.56
C ASN A 296 3.81 7.92 -24.14
N ARG A 297 2.54 8.10 -24.50
CA ARG A 297 1.63 7.01 -24.91
C ARG A 297 2.16 6.10 -26.02
N TRP A 298 3.05 6.61 -26.87
CA TRP A 298 3.63 5.87 -28.00
C TRP A 298 5.01 5.28 -27.66
N ALA A 299 5.77 5.93 -26.79
CA ALA A 299 7.09 5.45 -26.38
C ALA A 299 7.01 4.43 -25.24
N ALA A 300 5.95 4.46 -24.42
CA ALA A 300 5.79 3.60 -23.26
C ALA A 300 5.84 2.08 -23.59
N PRO A 301 5.14 1.56 -24.63
CA PRO A 301 5.25 0.15 -24.99
C PRO A 301 6.62 -0.22 -25.55
N ALA A 302 7.24 0.66 -26.36
CA ALA A 302 8.57 0.42 -26.91
C ALA A 302 9.64 0.39 -25.80
N LEU A 303 9.51 1.27 -24.81
CA LEU A 303 10.40 1.34 -23.66
C LEU A 303 10.23 0.12 -22.73
N LEU A 304 9.00 -0.39 -22.57
CA LEU A 304 8.76 -1.64 -21.86
C LEU A 304 9.56 -2.80 -22.48
N VAL A 305 9.43 -2.97 -23.80
CA VAL A 305 10.17 -4.00 -24.54
C VAL A 305 11.67 -3.77 -24.43
N ALA A 306 12.13 -2.53 -24.58
CA ALA A 306 13.55 -2.20 -24.44
C ALA A 306 14.09 -2.48 -23.03
N THR A 307 13.30 -2.27 -21.98
CA THR A 307 13.71 -2.55 -20.59
C THR A 307 13.79 -4.04 -20.34
N VAL A 308 12.80 -4.82 -20.78
CA VAL A 308 12.85 -6.29 -20.70
C VAL A 308 14.03 -6.84 -21.49
N PHE A 309 14.28 -6.31 -22.69
CA PHE A 309 15.44 -6.66 -23.50
C PHE A 309 16.76 -6.31 -22.82
N LEU A 310 16.86 -5.15 -22.16
CA LEU A 310 18.04 -4.75 -21.42
C LEU A 310 18.30 -5.69 -20.24
N ILE A 311 17.28 -6.05 -19.46
CA ILE A 311 17.40 -7.03 -18.38
C ILE A 311 17.92 -8.35 -18.94
N TYR A 312 17.32 -8.84 -20.02
CA TYR A 312 17.77 -10.07 -20.68
C TYR A 312 19.25 -9.98 -21.11
N GLN A 313 19.65 -8.87 -21.72
CA GLN A 313 21.03 -8.66 -22.18
C GLN A 313 22.01 -8.67 -21.00
N VAL A 314 21.70 -7.93 -19.93
CA VAL A 314 22.58 -7.80 -18.77
C VAL A 314 22.58 -9.09 -17.93
N SER A 315 21.42 -9.70 -17.67
CA SER A 315 21.33 -10.87 -16.81
C SER A 315 21.78 -12.15 -17.51
N ILE A 316 21.34 -12.38 -18.75
CA ILE A 316 21.61 -13.64 -19.46
C ILE A 316 22.91 -13.54 -20.25
N VAL A 317 23.05 -12.54 -21.14
CA VAL A 317 24.23 -12.48 -22.03
C VAL A 317 25.49 -12.13 -21.24
N TRP A 318 25.47 -11.02 -20.49
CA TRP A 318 26.64 -10.65 -19.69
C TRP A 318 26.80 -11.54 -18.44
N GLY A 319 25.70 -12.00 -17.85
CA GLY A 319 25.79 -12.99 -16.78
C GLY A 319 26.43 -14.30 -17.23
N TYR A 320 26.19 -14.74 -18.47
CA TYR A 320 26.89 -15.88 -19.06
C TYR A 320 28.37 -15.58 -19.29
N GLU A 321 28.73 -14.41 -19.81
CA GLU A 321 30.16 -14.04 -19.92
C GLU A 321 30.88 -14.02 -18.56
N LEU A 322 30.17 -13.65 -17.49
CA LEU A 322 30.71 -13.70 -16.14
C LEU A 322 31.03 -15.12 -15.68
N THR A 323 30.31 -16.13 -16.20
CA THR A 323 30.59 -17.54 -15.89
C THR A 323 31.96 -17.99 -16.37
N ASN A 324 32.54 -17.36 -17.40
CA ASN A 324 33.90 -17.65 -17.84
C ASN A 324 34.96 -17.33 -16.77
N TYR A 325 34.65 -16.40 -15.85
CA TYR A 325 35.53 -16.07 -14.73
C TYR A 325 35.28 -16.95 -13.51
N THR A 326 34.04 -17.40 -13.29
CA THR A 326 33.71 -18.28 -12.16
C THR A 326 34.03 -19.74 -12.44
N TRP A 327 33.97 -20.18 -13.70
CA TRP A 327 34.23 -21.56 -14.09
C TRP A 327 35.63 -22.07 -13.70
N PRO A 328 36.73 -21.33 -13.92
CA PRO A 328 38.06 -21.73 -13.44
C PRO A 328 38.10 -21.94 -11.92
N ILE A 329 37.46 -21.06 -11.15
CA ILE A 329 37.41 -21.16 -9.68
C ILE A 329 36.65 -22.44 -9.26
N LEU A 330 35.54 -22.75 -9.93
CA LEU A 330 34.79 -23.98 -9.67
C LEU A 330 35.59 -25.23 -10.10
N ALA A 331 36.37 -25.15 -11.17
CA ALA A 331 37.27 -26.21 -11.60
C ALA A 331 38.39 -26.46 -10.58
N ASP A 332 38.94 -25.41 -9.97
CA ASP A 332 39.94 -25.52 -8.89
C ASP A 332 39.35 -26.21 -7.64
N VAL A 333 38.09 -25.90 -7.29
CA VAL A 333 37.37 -26.58 -6.20
C VAL A 333 37.19 -28.08 -6.49
N ARG A 334 36.86 -28.42 -7.74
CA ARG A 334 36.77 -29.81 -8.18
C ARG A 334 38.12 -30.51 -8.10
N GLU A 335 39.20 -29.85 -8.50
CA GLU A 335 40.54 -30.41 -8.41
C GLU A 335 40.97 -30.63 -6.95
N LEU A 336 40.66 -29.69 -6.06
CA LEU A 336 40.89 -29.85 -4.62
C LEU A 336 40.13 -31.06 -4.05
N ALA A 337 38.86 -31.22 -4.41
CA ALA A 337 38.07 -32.39 -4.02
C ALA A 337 38.67 -33.69 -4.58
N ALA A 338 39.17 -33.67 -5.82
CA ALA A 338 39.82 -34.80 -6.45
C ALA A 338 41.14 -35.22 -5.76
N ARG A 339 41.83 -34.28 -5.10
CA ARG A 339 43.05 -34.52 -4.29
C ARG A 339 42.75 -35.07 -2.89
N LEU A 340 41.57 -34.78 -2.34
CA LEU A 340 41.13 -35.29 -1.02
C LEU A 340 40.47 -36.67 -1.11
N LEU A 341 39.95 -37.03 -2.29
CA LEU A 341 39.37 -38.34 -2.57
C LEU A 341 40.46 -39.39 -2.86
N PRO A 342 40.16 -40.70 -2.70
CA PRO A 342 41.09 -41.78 -3.01
C PRO A 342 41.67 -41.63 -4.42
N GLU A 343 42.91 -42.08 -4.64
CA GLU A 343 43.50 -42.06 -5.98
C GLU A 343 42.72 -42.96 -6.95
N ALA A 344 42.68 -42.57 -8.22
CA ALA A 344 42.06 -43.38 -9.26
C ALA A 344 42.87 -44.68 -9.46
N GLY A 345 42.22 -45.83 -9.32
CA GLY A 345 42.86 -47.12 -9.59
C GLY A 345 43.08 -47.36 -11.09
N PHE A 346 44.13 -48.11 -11.44
CA PHE A 346 44.48 -48.40 -12.84
C PHE A 346 43.43 -49.25 -13.59
N LEU A 347 42.68 -50.10 -12.87
CA LEU A 347 41.65 -50.99 -13.44
C LEU A 347 40.22 -50.59 -13.06
N PHE A 348 40.01 -49.95 -11.91
CA PHE A 348 38.69 -49.54 -11.42
C PHE A 348 38.81 -48.24 -10.62
N ASP A 349 37.90 -47.31 -10.90
CA ASP A 349 37.73 -46.09 -10.12
C ASP A 349 36.92 -46.40 -8.84
N PRO A 350 37.42 -46.11 -7.62
CA PRO A 350 36.64 -46.34 -6.41
C PRO A 350 35.27 -45.66 -6.45
N TYR A 351 34.20 -46.39 -6.13
CA TYR A 351 32.83 -45.85 -6.10
C TYR A 351 32.70 -44.58 -5.24
N VAL A 352 33.48 -44.47 -4.17
CA VAL A 352 33.54 -43.28 -3.31
C VAL A 352 34.10 -42.06 -4.04
N ARG A 353 35.14 -42.24 -4.88
CA ARG A 353 35.69 -41.17 -5.72
C ARG A 353 34.70 -40.77 -6.81
N ALA A 354 34.13 -41.75 -7.52
CA ALA A 354 33.15 -41.51 -8.57
C ALA A 354 31.91 -40.75 -8.05
N LEU A 355 31.35 -41.19 -6.92
CA LEU A 355 30.21 -40.51 -6.28
C LEU A 355 30.59 -39.11 -5.77
N GLY A 356 31.77 -38.97 -5.15
CA GLY A 356 32.25 -37.69 -4.64
C GLY A 356 32.45 -36.66 -5.74
N LEU A 357 33.10 -37.04 -6.84
CA LEU A 357 33.29 -36.17 -8.00
C LEU A 357 31.96 -35.84 -8.68
N TRP A 358 31.04 -36.81 -8.79
CA TRP A 358 29.71 -36.56 -9.35
C TRP A 358 28.90 -35.55 -8.53
N LEU A 359 28.99 -35.62 -7.19
CA LEU A 359 28.35 -34.65 -6.31
C LEU A 359 28.94 -33.25 -6.47
N VAL A 360 30.27 -33.15 -6.59
CA VAL A 360 30.97 -31.88 -6.81
C VAL A 360 30.63 -31.31 -8.18
N ASP A 361 30.64 -32.11 -9.25
CA ASP A 361 30.27 -31.68 -10.60
C ASP A 361 28.81 -31.19 -10.66
N SER A 362 27.91 -31.88 -9.96
CA SER A 362 26.50 -31.45 -9.83
C SER A 362 26.38 -30.11 -9.09
N THR A 363 27.14 -29.94 -8.01
CA THR A 363 27.16 -28.71 -7.21
C THR A 363 27.76 -27.55 -8.01
N ASN A 364 28.86 -27.78 -8.71
CA ASN A 364 29.52 -26.81 -9.58
C ASN A 364 28.60 -26.36 -10.72
N THR A 365 27.84 -27.28 -11.31
CA THR A 365 26.87 -26.95 -12.36
C THR A 365 25.79 -25.99 -11.85
N LEU A 366 25.29 -26.19 -10.62
CA LEU A 366 24.34 -25.29 -9.98
C LEU A 366 24.97 -23.93 -9.64
N LEU A 367 26.18 -23.95 -9.06
CA LEU A 367 26.93 -22.74 -8.69
C LEU A 367 27.28 -21.87 -9.90
N ASN A 368 27.46 -22.48 -11.08
CA ASN A 368 27.73 -21.75 -12.31
C ASN A 368 26.59 -20.79 -12.71
N TYR A 369 25.36 -21.03 -12.27
CA TYR A 369 24.21 -20.14 -12.53
C TYR A 369 24.06 -19.02 -11.49
N VAL A 370 24.77 -19.06 -10.37
CA VAL A 370 24.66 -18.06 -9.29
C VAL A 370 24.94 -16.64 -9.79
N PRO A 371 25.99 -16.37 -10.61
CA PRO A 371 26.26 -15.02 -11.09
C PRO A 371 25.11 -14.46 -11.94
N ILE A 372 24.51 -15.30 -12.80
CA ILE A 372 23.35 -14.95 -13.63
C ILE A 372 22.16 -14.55 -12.75
N PHE A 373 21.84 -15.37 -11.74
CA PHE A 373 20.75 -15.07 -10.82
C PHE A 373 21.01 -13.82 -9.98
N LEU A 374 22.24 -13.61 -9.53
CA LEU A 374 22.61 -12.42 -8.76
C LEU A 374 22.39 -11.15 -9.58
N ILE A 375 22.82 -11.14 -10.85
CA ILE A 375 22.59 -10.01 -11.76
C ILE A 375 21.10 -9.83 -12.05
N LEU A 376 20.36 -10.93 -12.27
CA LEU A 376 18.92 -10.89 -12.51
C LEU A 376 18.18 -10.27 -11.31
N PHE A 377 18.42 -10.77 -10.09
CA PHE A 377 17.79 -10.25 -8.88
C PHE A 377 18.20 -8.81 -8.59
N ALA A 378 19.47 -8.45 -8.80
CA ALA A 378 19.91 -7.06 -8.69
C ALA A 378 19.19 -6.15 -9.69
N SER A 379 19.03 -6.61 -10.94
CA SER A 379 18.31 -5.85 -11.98
C SER A 379 16.83 -5.67 -11.62
N ILE A 380 16.18 -6.71 -11.08
CA ILE A 380 14.80 -6.64 -10.62
C ILE A 380 14.67 -5.67 -9.43
N ALA A 381 15.56 -5.75 -8.44
CA ALA A 381 15.56 -4.85 -7.28
C ALA A 381 15.74 -3.38 -7.70
N ILE A 382 16.66 -3.09 -8.63
CA ILE A 382 16.84 -1.74 -9.18
C ILE A 382 15.55 -1.23 -9.85
N ILE A 383 14.86 -2.10 -10.59
CA ILE A 383 13.60 -1.76 -11.27
C ILE A 383 12.47 -1.52 -10.26
N GLU A 384 12.41 -2.33 -9.21
CA GLU A 384 11.46 -2.17 -8.11
C GLU A 384 11.67 -0.84 -7.37
N ASP A 385 12.91 -0.54 -6.97
CA ASP A 385 13.28 0.69 -6.28
C ASP A 385 13.10 1.95 -7.16
N SER A 386 13.29 1.82 -8.47
CA SER A 386 13.04 2.93 -9.41
C SER A 386 11.56 3.31 -9.57
N GLY A 387 10.64 2.50 -9.03
CA GLY A 387 9.20 2.69 -9.18
C GLY A 387 8.69 2.40 -10.60
N TYR A 388 9.50 1.76 -11.45
CA TYR A 388 9.14 1.41 -12.82
C TYR A 388 8.03 0.33 -12.84
N MET A 389 7.99 -0.59 -11.87
CA MET A 389 6.91 -1.58 -11.76
C MET A 389 5.52 -0.96 -11.58
N ALA A 390 5.41 0.09 -10.75
CA ALA A 390 4.15 0.83 -10.60
C ALA A 390 3.69 1.49 -11.91
N ARG A 391 4.64 1.88 -12.78
CA ARG A 391 4.35 2.50 -14.08
C ARG A 391 3.95 1.48 -15.14
N ILE A 392 4.62 0.31 -15.18
CA ILE A 392 4.26 -0.80 -16.06
C ILE A 392 2.82 -1.27 -15.77
N ALA A 393 2.46 -1.39 -14.50
CA ALA A 393 1.11 -1.79 -14.08
C ALA A 393 0.04 -0.83 -14.63
N LEU A 394 0.27 0.48 -14.60
CA LEU A 394 -0.64 1.49 -15.16
C LEU A 394 -0.76 1.39 -16.68
N ILE A 395 0.32 1.09 -17.40
CA ILE A 395 0.31 0.93 -18.86
C ILE A 395 -0.47 -0.34 -19.27
N LEU A 396 -0.24 -1.46 -18.57
CA LEU A 396 -0.98 -2.70 -18.75
C LEU A 396 -2.47 -2.53 -18.44
N ASP A 397 -2.79 -1.80 -17.37
CA ASP A 397 -4.17 -1.52 -16.98
C ASP A 397 -4.88 -0.61 -18.01
N ALA A 398 -4.22 0.43 -18.50
CA ALA A 398 -4.74 1.30 -19.56
C ALA A 398 -5.04 0.54 -20.86
N HIS A 399 -4.25 -0.49 -21.19
CA HIS A 399 -4.51 -1.35 -22.36
C HIS A 399 -5.68 -2.31 -22.11
N ARG A 400 -5.81 -2.83 -20.88
CA ARG A 400 -6.90 -3.72 -20.48
C ARG A 400 -8.26 -3.01 -20.50
N ARG A 401 -8.32 -1.74 -20.08
CA ARG A 401 -9.54 -0.90 -20.19
C ARG A 401 -10.05 -0.83 -21.64
N ARG A 402 -9.15 -0.69 -22.61
CA ARG A 402 -9.50 -0.65 -24.05
C ARG A 402 -9.94 -2.00 -24.63
N ALA A 403 -9.45 -3.11 -24.09
CA ALA A 403 -9.87 -4.44 -24.54
C ALA A 403 -11.30 -4.77 -24.10
N VAL A 404 -11.74 -4.19 -22.97
CA VAL A 404 -13.11 -4.30 -22.46
C VAL A 404 -14.07 -3.35 -23.19
N GLU A 405 -13.57 -2.21 -23.70
CA GLU A 405 -14.35 -1.19 -24.42
C GLU A 405 -14.51 -1.43 -25.93
N ARG A 406 -13.99 -2.52 -26.51
CA ARG A 406 -14.35 -2.85 -27.91
C ARG A 406 -15.81 -3.29 -27.93
N PRO A 407 -16.72 -2.56 -28.63
CA PRO A 407 -18.07 -3.04 -28.81
C PRO A 407 -17.99 -4.31 -29.65
N THR A 408 -18.38 -5.44 -29.07
CA THR A 408 -18.82 -6.58 -29.88
C THR A 408 -19.98 -6.07 -30.73
N GLY A 409 -19.74 -5.96 -32.03
CA GLY A 409 -20.72 -5.49 -33.00
C GLY A 409 -22.00 -6.33 -32.99
N PRO A 410 -23.09 -5.80 -33.57
CA PRO A 410 -24.42 -6.37 -33.45
C PRO A 410 -24.59 -7.51 -34.46
N ASP A 411 -23.91 -8.65 -34.28
CA ASP A 411 -24.14 -9.87 -35.08
C ASP A 411 -23.58 -11.13 -34.39
N ALA A 412 -23.88 -11.32 -33.10
CA ALA A 412 -23.64 -12.59 -32.41
C ALA A 412 -24.90 -13.04 -31.67
N GLY A 413 -25.94 -13.35 -32.47
CA GLY A 413 -27.13 -14.04 -32.02
C GLY A 413 -26.82 -15.46 -31.55
N ALA A 414 -27.45 -15.84 -30.45
CA ALA A 414 -27.76 -17.22 -30.06
C ALA A 414 -26.59 -18.22 -29.99
N SER A 415 -25.78 -18.15 -28.92
CA SER A 415 -25.09 -19.33 -28.29
C SER A 415 -24.08 -18.99 -27.18
N GLY A 416 -23.94 -17.73 -26.74
CA GLY A 416 -22.96 -17.35 -25.70
C GLY A 416 -23.44 -17.35 -24.24
N GLY A 417 -24.74 -17.54 -23.99
CA GLY A 417 -25.38 -17.25 -22.68
C GLY A 417 -25.18 -18.29 -21.57
N VAL A 418 -24.62 -19.46 -21.86
CA VAL A 418 -24.59 -20.59 -20.88
C VAL A 418 -23.18 -20.87 -20.33
N LEU A 419 -22.11 -20.48 -21.03
CA LEU A 419 -20.75 -20.82 -20.60
C LEU A 419 -20.20 -19.91 -19.49
N ASN A 420 -20.61 -18.63 -19.41
CA ASN A 420 -20.04 -17.69 -18.43
C ASN A 420 -20.59 -17.84 -17.01
N ALA A 421 -21.77 -18.43 -16.84
CA ALA A 421 -22.38 -18.65 -15.53
C ALA A 421 -21.73 -19.84 -14.79
N TRP A 422 -21.24 -20.86 -15.52
CA TRP A 422 -20.61 -22.05 -14.93
C TRP A 422 -19.16 -21.79 -14.49
N THR A 423 -18.39 -21.02 -15.26
CA THR A 423 -17.01 -20.64 -14.89
C THR A 423 -16.96 -19.63 -13.74
N LYS A 424 -17.91 -18.69 -13.65
CA LYS A 424 -18.00 -17.76 -12.50
C LYS A 424 -18.40 -18.45 -11.19
N ARG A 425 -19.21 -19.51 -11.25
CA ARG A 425 -19.68 -20.22 -10.03
C ARG A 425 -18.63 -21.14 -9.40
N LYS A 426 -17.68 -21.67 -10.18
CA LYS A 426 -16.64 -22.59 -9.69
C LYS A 426 -15.42 -21.89 -9.08
N LEU A 427 -15.16 -20.62 -9.42
CA LEU A 427 -14.09 -19.82 -8.81
C LEU A 427 -14.48 -19.24 -7.43
N TYR A 428 -15.77 -19.16 -7.10
CA TYR A 428 -16.28 -18.56 -5.85
C TYR A 428 -16.74 -19.55 -4.77
N GLN A 429 -16.76 -20.86 -5.04
CA GLN A 429 -17.15 -21.86 -4.03
C GLN A 429 -15.99 -22.32 -3.13
N GLY A 430 -14.76 -21.83 -3.33
CA GLY A 430 -13.57 -22.25 -2.58
C GLY A 430 -13.19 -21.42 -1.35
N GLN A 431 -13.87 -20.30 -1.06
CA GLN A 431 -13.49 -19.41 0.04
C GLN A 431 -14.71 -18.99 0.85
N ARG A 432 -15.20 -19.89 1.71
CA ARG A 432 -15.95 -19.48 2.91
C ARG A 432 -14.92 -19.27 4.02
N PRO A 433 -14.77 -18.07 4.61
CA PRO A 433 -14.04 -17.95 5.85
C PRO A 433 -14.81 -18.71 6.94
N ALA A 434 -14.14 -19.67 7.58
CA ALA A 434 -14.65 -20.33 8.76
C ALA A 434 -14.88 -19.27 9.85
N ARG A 435 -16.13 -19.16 10.30
CA ARG A 435 -16.51 -18.36 11.48
C ARG A 435 -15.84 -19.01 12.69
N ALA A 436 -14.87 -18.33 13.31
CA ALA A 436 -14.35 -18.75 14.61
C ALA A 436 -15.42 -18.46 15.68
N PRO A 437 -15.74 -19.41 16.58
CA PRO A 437 -16.49 -19.13 17.78
C PRO A 437 -15.54 -18.51 18.81
N ASN A 438 -16.06 -17.51 19.54
CA ASN A 438 -15.42 -16.73 20.62
C ASN A 438 -14.74 -15.44 20.15
N GLY A 439 -15.42 -14.33 20.43
CA GLY A 439 -14.86 -12.99 20.39
C GLY A 439 -14.02 -12.76 21.64
N ASP A 440 -12.71 -12.98 21.51
CA ASP A 440 -11.75 -12.54 22.51
C ASP A 440 -11.35 -11.08 22.19
N ASP A 441 -11.62 -10.20 23.15
CA ASP A 441 -11.30 -8.78 23.14
C ASP A 441 -9.77 -8.56 23.14
N ILE A 442 -9.27 -7.56 22.39
CA ILE A 442 -7.83 -7.28 22.18
C ILE A 442 -7.09 -7.03 23.52
N SER A 443 -7.82 -6.55 24.53
CA SER A 443 -7.37 -6.41 25.92
C SER A 443 -6.93 -7.75 26.53
N SER A 444 -7.66 -8.83 26.26
CA SER A 444 -7.41 -10.17 26.83
C SER A 444 -6.15 -10.85 26.30
N LEU A 445 -5.77 -10.53 25.05
CA LEU A 445 -4.55 -11.03 24.42
C LEU A 445 -3.30 -10.34 24.99
N CYS A 446 -3.38 -9.05 25.30
CA CYS A 446 -2.29 -8.34 25.97
C CYS A 446 -2.15 -8.73 27.46
N GLU A 447 -3.25 -8.95 28.18
CA GLU A 447 -3.21 -9.42 29.57
C GLU A 447 -2.68 -10.85 29.71
N ARG A 448 -2.98 -11.73 28.76
CA ARG A 448 -2.40 -13.09 28.73
C ARG A 448 -0.89 -13.09 28.49
N ILE A 449 -0.36 -12.08 27.80
CA ILE A 449 1.09 -11.96 27.54
C ILE A 449 1.82 -11.45 28.80
N LEU A 450 1.24 -10.49 29.53
CA LEU A 450 1.80 -9.98 30.78
C LEU A 450 1.76 -11.01 31.92
N SER A 451 0.74 -11.86 31.98
CA SER A 451 0.65 -12.93 33.00
C SER A 451 1.63 -14.07 32.75
N THR A 452 1.98 -14.36 31.49
CA THR A 452 3.01 -15.35 31.16
C THR A 452 4.44 -14.89 31.49
N GLU A 453 4.74 -13.58 31.42
CA GLU A 453 6.05 -13.06 31.82
C GLU A 453 6.21 -12.94 33.34
N THR A 454 5.15 -12.61 34.09
CA THR A 454 5.20 -12.62 35.56
C THR A 454 5.31 -14.03 36.15
N ALA A 455 4.69 -15.03 35.51
CA ALA A 455 4.86 -16.43 35.89
C ALA A 455 6.29 -16.96 35.61
N ALA A 456 6.94 -16.49 34.54
CA ALA A 456 8.32 -16.84 34.21
C ALA A 456 9.35 -16.17 35.16
N GLN A 457 9.03 -15.01 35.72
CA GLN A 457 9.89 -14.31 36.68
C GLN A 457 9.81 -14.85 38.12
N VAL A 458 8.68 -15.46 38.52
CA VAL A 458 8.52 -16.09 39.85
C VAL A 458 9.02 -17.55 39.88
N ALA A 459 9.09 -18.23 38.73
CA ALA A 459 9.66 -19.57 38.63
C ALA A 459 11.21 -19.60 38.54
N GLY A 460 11.84 -18.42 38.50
CA GLY A 460 13.30 -18.26 38.38
C GLY A 460 14.00 -17.64 39.60
N SER A 461 13.32 -17.52 40.75
CA SER A 461 13.90 -17.06 42.02
C SER A 461 13.93 -18.16 43.07
#